data_AF-A0A0L0HTF8-F1
#
_entry.id   AF-A0A0L0HTF8-F1
#
_cell.length_a   1.000
_cell.length_b   1.000
_cell.length_c   1.000
_cell.angle_alpha   90.00
_cell.angle_beta   90.00
_cell.angle_gamma   90.00
#
_symmetry.space_group_name_H-M   'P 1'
#
loop_
_entity.id
_entity.type
_entity.pdbx_description
1 polymer ?
#
loop_
_entity_poly.entity_id
_entity_poly.type
_entity_poly.pdbx_seq_one_letter_code
_entity_poly.pdbx_strand_id
1 'polypeptide(L)'
;MPYAMQNITSNYKYLGTLILAVLGWFFAFIGICILQSQYDDIKDGLRGRGKNPLSAAWFHLFFYLFTLLGVAALLVTATMEHYRTALVAILAIGFVFITSDLDSILGDISIPGVPSRTKSGGGLFAAGPILPLICLSFLGYSSLAPSEKAFVNNMNGDNSFVFHHASPQHPVSVPATVPLPASLLPFLPRITPVPATRRSHL
;
A
#
# COMPACT_ATOMS: atom_id res chain seq x y z
N MET A 1 29.92 -8.09 -5.63
CA MET A 1 28.83 -7.15 -5.97
C MET A 1 29.00 -5.88 -5.14
N PRO A 2 29.67 -4.82 -5.67
CA PRO A 2 30.04 -3.64 -4.88
C PRO A 2 28.99 -2.51 -4.86
N TYR A 3 27.85 -2.66 -5.53
CA TYR A 3 26.84 -1.58 -5.66
C TYR A 3 25.95 -1.40 -4.43
N ALA A 4 26.03 -2.29 -3.44
CA ALA A 4 25.12 -2.26 -2.28
C ALA A 4 25.49 -1.22 -1.21
N MET A 5 26.78 -0.87 -1.05
CA MET A 5 27.22 0.02 0.04
C MET A 5 27.11 1.53 -0.28
N GLN A 6 27.03 1.91 -1.55
CA GLN A 6 26.97 3.33 -1.94
C GLN A 6 25.55 3.93 -1.82
N ASN A 7 24.53 3.09 -1.58
CA ASN A 7 23.12 3.47 -1.66
C ASN A 7 22.54 3.98 -0.32
N ILE A 8 23.19 3.75 0.82
CA ILE A 8 22.63 4.16 2.12
C ILE A 8 23.04 5.61 2.46
N THR A 9 24.25 6.02 2.12
CA THR A 9 24.75 7.39 2.38
C THR A 9 24.21 8.44 1.41
N SER A 10 23.74 8.06 0.22
CA SER A 10 23.06 8.99 -0.72
C SER A 10 21.60 9.28 -0.36
N ASN A 11 21.05 8.56 0.61
CA ASN A 11 19.62 8.50 0.91
C ASN A 11 19.23 9.15 2.25
N TYR A 12 19.98 10.19 2.65
CA TYR A 12 19.71 11.00 3.85
C TYR A 12 18.27 11.53 3.92
N LYS A 13 17.61 11.70 2.76
CA LYS A 13 16.21 12.11 2.66
C LYS A 13 15.26 11.11 3.33
N TYR A 14 15.47 9.81 3.09
CA TYR A 14 14.64 8.74 3.67
C TYR A 14 14.90 8.59 5.18
N LEU A 15 16.14 8.78 5.62
CA LEU A 15 16.48 8.79 7.03
C LEU A 15 15.82 9.98 7.75
N GLY A 16 15.85 11.17 7.16
CA GLY A 16 15.18 12.36 7.69
C GLY A 16 13.67 12.16 7.84
N THR A 17 13.01 11.55 6.86
CA THR A 17 11.58 11.22 6.95
C THR A 17 11.29 10.18 8.04
N LEU A 18 12.18 9.22 8.27
CA LEU A 18 12.01 8.22 9.32
C LEU A 18 12.13 8.87 10.71
N ILE A 19 13.10 9.77 10.91
CA ILE A 19 13.28 10.51 12.17
C ILE A 19 12.05 11.37 12.47
N LEU A 20 11.56 12.12 11.48
CA LEU A 20 10.33 12.92 11.62
C LEU A 20 9.12 12.05 11.94
N ALA A 21 9.01 10.88 11.31
CA ALA A 21 7.92 9.95 11.58
C ALA A 21 7.99 9.36 13.01
N VAL A 22 9.19 9.03 13.50
CA VAL A 22 9.38 8.60 14.90
C VAL A 22 9.04 9.72 15.89
N LEU A 23 9.40 10.97 15.58
CA LEU A 23 9.02 12.13 16.39
C LEU A 23 7.49 12.33 16.43
N GLY A 24 6.81 12.20 15.29
CA GLY A 24 5.35 12.26 15.23
C GLY A 24 4.68 11.15 16.05
N TRP A 25 5.20 9.92 15.95
CA TRP A 25 4.74 8.82 16.79
C TRP A 25 4.95 9.11 18.29
N PHE A 26 6.09 9.70 18.67
CA PHE A 26 6.37 10.07 20.05
C PHE A 26 5.40 11.14 20.57
N PHE A 27 5.02 12.12 19.74
CA PHE A 27 3.99 13.10 20.10
C PHE A 27 2.62 12.45 20.28
N ALA A 28 2.26 11.47 19.43
CA ALA A 28 1.04 10.70 19.61
C ALA A 28 1.06 9.91 20.93
N PHE A 29 2.21 9.31 21.27
CA PHE A 29 2.42 8.58 22.53
C PHE A 29 2.26 9.49 23.76
N ILE A 30 2.82 10.70 23.73
CA ILE A 30 2.64 11.68 24.82
C ILE A 30 1.17 12.10 24.90
N GLY A 31 0.54 12.38 23.77
CA GLY A 31 -0.88 12.79 23.71
C GLY A 31 -1.81 11.77 24.34
N ILE A 32 -1.66 10.49 23.99
CA ILE A 32 -2.49 9.42 24.57
C ILE A 32 -2.20 9.20 26.06
N CYS A 33 -0.96 9.35 26.52
CA CYS A 33 -0.63 9.30 27.95
C CYS A 33 -1.34 10.41 28.74
N ILE A 34 -1.38 11.63 28.19
CA ILE A 34 -2.10 12.76 28.81
C ILE A 34 -3.60 12.46 28.87
N LEU A 35 -4.20 11.99 27.78
CA LEU A 35 -5.62 11.64 27.73
C LEU A 35 -5.99 10.52 28.70
N GLN A 36 -5.15 9.49 28.79
CA GLN A 36 -5.31 8.39 29.74
C GLN A 36 -5.27 8.89 31.19
N SER A 37 -4.31 9.75 31.53
CA SER A 37 -4.21 10.31 32.89
C SER A 37 -5.46 11.08 33.31
N GLN A 38 -6.07 11.83 32.38
CA GLN A 38 -7.32 12.56 32.66
C GLN A 38 -8.52 11.62 32.76
N TYR A 39 -8.54 10.55 31.96
CA TYR A 39 -9.61 9.58 32.01
C TYR A 39 -9.61 8.82 33.34
N ASP A 40 -8.42 8.46 33.85
CA ASP A 40 -8.28 7.77 35.12
C ASP A 40 -8.73 8.66 36.31
N ASP A 41 -8.39 9.96 36.30
CA ASP A 41 -8.88 10.94 37.30
C ASP A 41 -10.43 11.01 37.36
N ILE A 42 -11.11 10.91 36.22
CA ILE A 42 -12.58 10.97 36.13
C ILE A 42 -13.22 9.63 36.52
N LYS A 43 -12.54 8.51 36.23
CA LYS A 43 -13.04 7.16 36.48
C LYS A 43 -13.13 6.83 37.96
N ASP A 44 -12.29 7.44 38.79
CA ASP A 44 -12.37 7.35 40.25
C ASP A 44 -13.67 7.96 40.81
N GLY A 45 -14.31 8.88 40.08
CA GLY A 45 -15.60 9.47 40.45
C GLY A 45 -16.85 8.70 39.99
N LEU A 46 -16.72 7.86 38.94
CA LEU A 46 -17.84 7.16 38.29
C LEU A 46 -17.48 5.68 38.07
N ARG A 47 -17.30 4.94 39.16
CA ARG A 47 -17.19 3.47 39.19
C ARG A 47 -18.44 2.83 38.57
N GLY A 48 -18.45 2.53 37.27
CA GLY A 48 -19.57 1.73 36.73
C GLY A 48 -19.67 1.47 35.23
N ARG A 49 -19.00 2.21 34.33
CA ARG A 49 -19.13 1.94 32.88
C ARG A 49 -17.92 1.19 32.31
N GLY A 50 -18.10 -0.13 32.16
CA GLY A 50 -17.08 -1.13 31.84
C GLY A 50 -16.58 -1.17 30.40
N LYS A 51 -16.13 -0.06 29.81
CA LYS A 51 -15.31 -0.12 28.58
C LYS A 51 -14.37 1.08 28.54
N ASN A 52 -13.06 0.83 28.46
CA ASN A 52 -12.07 1.88 28.29
C ASN A 52 -12.18 2.43 26.85
N PRO A 53 -12.65 3.67 26.63
CA PRO A 53 -12.81 4.23 25.29
C PRO A 53 -11.45 4.38 24.58
N LEU A 54 -10.37 4.52 25.36
CA LEU A 54 -9.00 4.64 24.87
C LEU A 54 -8.39 3.31 24.40
N SER A 55 -9.05 2.17 24.58
CA SER A 55 -8.52 0.87 24.15
C SER A 55 -8.26 0.81 22.64
N ALA A 56 -9.10 1.46 21.83
CA ALA A 56 -8.91 1.54 20.39
C ALA A 56 -7.73 2.44 20.01
N ALA A 57 -7.60 3.60 20.69
CA ALA A 57 -6.51 4.54 20.47
C ALA A 57 -5.13 3.91 20.79
N TRP A 58 -5.04 3.09 21.85
CA TRP A 58 -3.82 2.33 22.16
C TRP A 58 -3.47 1.32 21.06
N PHE A 59 -4.47 0.62 20.52
CA PHE A 59 -4.26 -0.28 19.39
C PHE A 59 -3.74 0.46 18.15
N HIS A 60 -4.34 1.61 17.81
CA HIS A 60 -3.86 2.45 16.70
C HIS A 60 -2.40 2.89 16.90
N LEU A 61 -2.03 3.29 18.12
CA LEU A 61 -0.66 3.69 18.47
C LEU A 61 0.35 2.57 18.20
N PHE A 62 0.03 1.32 18.58
CA PHE A 62 0.87 0.17 18.28
C PHE A 62 0.91 -0.17 16.79
N PHE A 63 -0.23 -0.06 16.10
CA PHE A 63 -0.30 -0.24 14.65
C PHE A 63 0.64 0.72 13.92
N TYR A 64 0.68 2.01 14.31
CA TYR A 64 1.61 2.98 13.74
C TYR A 64 3.08 2.64 14.04
N LEU A 65 3.39 2.15 15.24
CA LEU A 65 4.73 1.69 15.61
C LEU A 65 5.19 0.53 14.72
N PHE A 66 4.35 -0.49 14.53
CA PHE A 66 4.66 -1.63 13.68
C PHE A 66 4.79 -1.23 12.21
N THR A 67 3.99 -0.26 11.75
CA THR A 67 4.13 0.30 10.41
C THR A 67 5.48 0.99 10.23
N LEU A 68 5.91 1.79 11.21
CA LEU A 68 7.24 2.43 11.18
C LEU A 68 8.37 1.42 11.19
N LEU A 69 8.26 0.37 12.00
CA LEU A 69 9.25 -0.70 12.06
C LEU A 69 9.31 -1.49 10.75
N GLY A 70 8.15 -1.77 10.14
CA GLY A 70 8.06 -2.43 8.84
C GLY A 70 8.71 -1.60 7.74
N VAL A 71 8.46 -0.28 7.70
CA VAL A 71 9.10 0.62 6.74
C VAL A 71 10.61 0.71 7.00
N ALA A 72 11.05 0.80 8.24
CA ALA A 72 12.47 0.81 8.59
C ALA A 72 13.16 -0.48 8.14
N ALA A 73 12.53 -1.64 8.34
CA ALA A 73 13.05 -2.93 7.87
C ALA A 73 13.16 -2.96 6.35
N LEU A 74 12.13 -2.51 5.61
CA LEU A 74 12.13 -2.46 4.15
C LEU A 74 13.20 -1.50 3.58
N LEU A 75 13.49 -0.40 4.29
CA LEU A 75 14.57 0.52 3.95
C LEU A 75 15.94 -0.16 4.11
N VAL A 76 16.15 -0.89 5.22
CA VAL A 76 17.41 -1.60 5.49
C VAL A 76 17.66 -2.75 4.51
N THR A 77 16.61 -3.51 4.16
CA THR A 77 16.72 -4.64 3.23
C THR A 77 16.73 -4.23 1.77
N ALA A 78 16.45 -2.96 1.45
CA ALA A 78 16.30 -2.44 0.09
C ALA A 78 15.27 -3.23 -0.76
N THR A 79 14.29 -3.89 -0.13
CA THR A 79 13.26 -4.70 -0.82
C THR A 79 12.00 -3.90 -1.14
N MET A 80 12.09 -2.57 -1.17
CA MET A 80 10.94 -1.67 -1.38
C MET A 80 10.16 -1.99 -2.67
N GLU A 81 10.83 -2.41 -3.74
CA GLU A 81 10.18 -2.72 -5.02
C GLU A 81 9.21 -3.90 -4.95
N HIS A 82 9.53 -4.91 -4.16
CA HIS A 82 8.73 -6.13 -4.05
C HIS A 82 7.49 -5.93 -3.16
N TYR A 83 7.56 -5.00 -2.20
CA TYR A 83 6.52 -4.78 -1.19
C TYR A 83 5.74 -3.47 -1.38
N ARG A 84 5.85 -2.79 -2.54
CA ARG A 84 5.18 -1.50 -2.79
C ARG A 84 3.67 -1.55 -2.54
N THR A 85 3.00 -2.57 -3.07
CA THR A 85 1.54 -2.73 -2.93
C THR A 85 1.12 -2.96 -1.48
N ALA A 86 1.88 -3.78 -0.74
CA ALA A 86 1.62 -4.04 0.67
C ALA A 86 1.79 -2.78 1.52
N LEU A 87 2.81 -1.97 1.23
CA LEU A 87 3.03 -0.68 1.89
C LEU A 87 1.85 0.28 1.65
N VAL A 88 1.39 0.41 0.41
CA VAL A 88 0.23 1.27 0.09
C VAL A 88 -1.02 0.80 0.82
N ALA A 89 -1.26 -0.51 0.88
CA ALA A 89 -2.40 -1.06 1.61
C ALA A 89 -2.34 -0.76 3.12
N ILE A 90 -1.17 -0.93 3.74
CA ILE A 90 -0.97 -0.61 5.18
C ILE A 90 -1.12 0.90 5.42
N LEU A 91 -0.59 1.75 4.54
CA LEU A 91 -0.77 3.20 4.61
C LEU A 91 -2.25 3.60 4.50
N ALA A 92 -3.01 2.96 3.59
CA ALA A 92 -4.43 3.21 3.43
C ALA A 92 -5.23 2.85 4.70
N ILE A 93 -4.90 1.72 5.34
CA ILE A 93 -5.48 1.34 6.63
C ILE A 93 -5.12 2.37 7.70
N GLY A 94 -3.87 2.81 7.75
CA GLY A 94 -3.43 3.87 8.67
C GLY A 94 -4.18 5.18 8.46
N PHE A 95 -4.49 5.55 7.21
CA PHE A 95 -5.28 6.74 6.91
C PHE A 95 -6.70 6.66 7.48
N VAL A 96 -7.35 5.50 7.37
CA VAL A 96 -8.68 5.28 7.94
C VAL A 96 -8.63 5.43 9.47
N PHE A 97 -7.61 4.90 10.14
CA PHE A 97 -7.46 5.07 11.59
C PHE A 97 -7.28 6.53 11.99
N ILE A 98 -6.44 7.29 11.28
CA ILE A 98 -6.28 8.72 11.55
C ILE A 98 -7.61 9.46 11.39
N THR A 99 -8.38 9.19 10.34
CA THR A 99 -9.69 9.85 10.17
C THR A 99 -10.65 9.52 11.31
N SER A 100 -10.64 8.28 11.80
CA SER A 100 -11.44 7.87 12.95
C SER A 100 -10.98 8.52 14.25
N ASP A 101 -9.67 8.63 14.46
CA ASP A 101 -9.07 9.26 15.64
C ASP A 101 -9.40 10.76 15.64
N LEU A 102 -9.28 11.44 14.50
CA LEU A 102 -9.61 12.85 14.34
C LEU A 102 -11.09 13.12 14.63
N ASP A 103 -12.00 12.32 14.08
CA ASP A 103 -13.44 12.48 14.31
C ASP A 103 -13.78 12.34 15.80
N SER A 104 -13.21 11.33 16.47
CA SER A 104 -13.37 11.12 17.92
C SER A 104 -12.84 12.31 18.73
N ILE A 105 -11.65 12.81 18.42
CA ILE A 105 -10.99 13.87 19.17
C ILE A 105 -11.66 15.22 18.94
N LEU A 106 -12.04 15.55 17.70
CA LEU A 106 -12.74 16.79 17.39
C LEU A 106 -14.12 16.81 18.05
N GLY A 107 -14.82 15.67 18.04
CA GLY A 107 -16.06 15.49 18.78
C GLY A 107 -15.88 15.85 20.26
N ASP A 108 -14.88 15.28 20.92
CA ASP A 108 -14.64 15.46 22.35
C ASP A 108 -14.13 16.88 22.71
N ILE A 109 -13.21 17.46 21.93
CA ILE A 109 -12.62 18.78 22.23
C ILE A 109 -13.61 19.93 22.00
N SER A 110 -14.60 19.75 21.12
CA SER A 110 -15.61 20.76 20.78
C SER A 110 -16.61 21.03 21.92
N ILE A 111 -16.65 20.16 22.94
CA ILE A 111 -17.60 20.26 24.04
C ILE A 111 -17.21 21.40 25.00
N PRO A 112 -18.15 22.32 25.33
CA PRO A 112 -17.92 23.36 26.33
C PRO A 112 -17.61 22.74 27.71
N GLY A 113 -16.54 23.20 28.37
CA GLY A 113 -16.16 22.74 29.71
C GLY A 113 -15.04 21.69 29.76
N VAL A 114 -14.51 21.25 28.62
CA VAL A 114 -13.39 20.31 28.57
C VAL A 114 -12.09 20.96 29.08
N PRO A 115 -11.35 20.31 30.01
CA PRO A 115 -10.10 20.84 30.55
C PRO A 115 -9.07 21.15 29.47
N SER A 116 -8.30 22.24 29.63
CA SER A 116 -7.24 22.64 28.70
C SER A 116 -6.21 21.53 28.46
N ARG A 117 -5.98 20.67 29.46
CA ARG A 117 -5.08 19.51 29.38
C ARG A 117 -5.58 18.41 28.43
N THR A 118 -6.89 18.18 28.39
CA THR A 118 -7.51 17.25 27.43
C THR A 118 -7.43 17.80 26.01
N LYS A 119 -7.59 19.11 25.84
CA LYS A 119 -7.46 19.77 24.53
C LYS A 119 -6.03 19.67 23.98
N SER A 120 -5.02 19.90 24.82
CA SER A 120 -3.61 19.77 24.40
C SER A 120 -3.21 18.31 24.16
N GLY A 121 -3.66 17.38 25.01
CA GLY A 121 -3.42 15.94 24.82
C GLY A 121 -4.06 15.38 23.55
N GLY A 122 -5.32 15.76 23.28
CA GLY A 122 -6.03 15.40 22.06
C GLY A 122 -5.40 16.02 20.82
N GLY A 123 -4.96 17.29 20.88
CA GLY A 123 -4.23 17.92 19.79
C GLY A 123 -2.91 17.23 19.45
N LEU A 124 -2.13 16.82 20.46
CA LEU A 124 -0.90 16.04 20.29
C LEU A 124 -1.17 14.65 19.71
N PHE A 125 -2.21 13.97 20.20
CA PHE A 125 -2.61 12.65 19.69
C PHE A 125 -3.14 12.72 18.25
N ALA A 126 -3.85 13.78 17.88
CA ALA A 126 -4.35 14.03 16.53
C ALA A 126 -3.24 14.39 15.54
N ALA A 127 -2.31 15.27 15.93
CA ALA A 127 -1.24 15.76 15.06
C ALA A 127 -0.10 14.75 14.89
N GLY A 128 0.18 13.96 15.93
CA GLY A 128 1.25 12.98 15.96
C GLY A 128 1.25 12.00 14.77
N PRO A 129 0.15 11.31 14.44
CA PRO A 129 0.11 10.33 13.35
C PRO A 129 0.02 10.93 11.94
N ILE A 130 -0.35 12.21 11.81
CA ILE A 130 -0.36 12.92 10.50
C ILE A 130 1.05 13.06 9.94
N LEU A 131 2.02 13.37 10.80
CA LEU A 131 3.42 13.62 10.43
C LEU A 131 4.11 12.36 9.82
N PRO A 132 3.99 11.15 10.42
CA PRO A 132 4.39 9.89 9.81
C PRO A 132 3.72 9.65 8.47
N LEU A 133 2.41 9.89 8.36
CA LEU A 133 1.66 9.54 7.15
C LEU A 133 2.07 10.43 5.96
N ILE A 134 2.30 11.73 6.19
CA ILE A 134 2.86 12.63 5.18
C ILE A 134 4.27 12.16 4.76
N CYS A 135 5.15 11.87 5.73
CA CYS A 135 6.51 11.42 5.46
C CYS A 135 6.54 10.11 4.65
N LEU A 136 5.69 9.15 5.00
CA LEU A 136 5.59 7.85 4.36
C LEU A 136 4.93 7.93 2.98
N SER A 137 3.99 8.86 2.79
CA SER A 137 3.37 9.12 1.48
C SER A 137 4.39 9.68 0.48
N PHE A 138 5.33 10.53 0.92
CA PHE A 138 6.45 10.99 0.09
C PHE A 138 7.39 9.83 -0.31
N LEU A 139 7.64 8.87 0.58
CA LEU A 139 8.35 7.62 0.25
C LEU A 139 7.59 6.80 -0.79
N GLY A 140 6.28 6.59 -0.56
CA GLY A 140 5.41 5.83 -1.44
C GLY A 140 5.37 6.43 -2.84
N TYR A 141 5.13 7.73 -2.96
CA TYR A 141 5.04 8.44 -4.24
C TYR A 141 6.35 8.40 -5.03
N SER A 142 7.49 8.66 -4.37
CA SER A 142 8.80 8.58 -5.03
C SER A 142 9.17 7.17 -5.49
N SER A 143 8.64 6.14 -4.84
CA SER A 143 8.79 4.75 -5.27
C SER A 143 7.77 4.31 -6.33
N LEU A 144 6.54 4.84 -6.31
CA LEU A 144 5.45 4.45 -7.22
C LEU A 144 5.50 5.15 -8.57
N ALA A 145 6.23 6.26 -8.69
CA ALA A 145 6.50 6.88 -9.98
C ALA A 145 7.09 5.80 -10.91
N PRO A 146 6.40 5.42 -12.00
CA PRO A 146 6.99 4.56 -13.01
C PRO A 146 8.28 5.24 -13.43
N SER A 147 9.42 4.55 -13.38
CA SER A 147 10.57 5.11 -14.06
C SER A 147 10.12 5.24 -15.52
N GLU A 148 10.07 6.46 -16.05
CA GLU A 148 9.71 6.69 -17.45
C GLU A 148 10.55 5.78 -18.36
N LYS A 149 11.76 5.44 -17.90
CA LYS A 149 12.67 4.47 -18.52
C LYS A 149 12.13 3.04 -18.60
N ALA A 150 11.43 2.52 -17.58
CA ALA A 150 10.82 1.19 -17.62
C ALA A 150 9.59 1.16 -18.54
N PHE A 151 8.80 2.23 -18.56
CA PHE A 151 7.65 2.35 -19.46
C PHE A 151 8.09 2.48 -20.93
N VAL A 152 9.08 3.34 -21.20
CA VAL A 152 9.65 3.54 -22.55
C VAL A 152 10.40 2.29 -23.03
N ASN A 153 11.11 1.56 -22.17
CA ASN A 153 11.73 0.28 -22.56
C ASN A 153 10.70 -0.81 -22.89
N ASN A 154 9.58 -0.89 -22.16
CA ASN A 154 8.52 -1.84 -22.49
C ASN A 154 7.84 -1.49 -23.82
N MET A 155 7.60 -0.20 -24.09
CA MET A 155 7.06 0.24 -25.38
C MET A 155 8.00 -0.02 -26.56
N ASN A 156 9.32 0.10 -26.36
CA ASN A 156 10.29 -0.22 -27.41
C ASN A 156 10.44 -1.73 -27.65
N GLY A 157 10.26 -2.56 -26.62
CA GLY A 157 10.32 -4.03 -26.73
C GLY A 157 9.17 -4.60 -27.57
N ASP A 158 7.94 -4.14 -27.33
CA ASP A 158 6.73 -4.69 -27.97
C ASP A 158 6.59 -4.29 -29.46
N ASN A 159 7.22 -3.19 -29.88
CA ASN A 159 7.23 -2.80 -31.29
C ASN A 159 8.17 -3.66 -32.17
N SER A 160 9.05 -4.46 -31.56
CA SER A 160 9.95 -5.35 -32.31
C SER A 160 9.30 -6.68 -32.71
N PHE A 161 8.21 -7.08 -32.05
CA PHE A 161 7.55 -8.38 -32.32
C PHE A 161 6.59 -8.33 -33.51
N VAL A 162 6.17 -7.14 -33.97
CA VAL A 162 5.19 -6.99 -35.06
C VAL A 162 5.83 -6.80 -36.44
N PHE A 163 7.12 -6.45 -36.55
CA PHE A 163 7.75 -6.18 -37.86
C PHE A 163 8.64 -7.30 -38.42
N HIS A 164 8.86 -8.41 -37.69
CA HIS A 164 9.68 -9.52 -38.20
C HIS A 164 8.92 -10.61 -38.99
N HIS A 165 7.60 -10.49 -39.19
CA HIS A 165 6.80 -11.52 -39.89
C HIS A 165 6.36 -11.18 -41.32
N ALA A 166 6.97 -10.20 -41.99
CA ALA A 166 6.74 -9.93 -43.41
C ALA A 166 8.06 -9.97 -44.21
N SER A 167 8.82 -11.06 -44.10
CA SER A 167 9.80 -11.39 -45.13
C SER A 167 9.10 -12.23 -46.21
N PRO A 168 9.10 -11.81 -47.49
CA PRO A 168 8.49 -12.59 -48.56
C PRO A 168 9.30 -13.88 -48.76
N GLN A 169 8.82 -14.99 -48.20
CA GLN A 169 9.42 -16.29 -48.43
C GLN A 169 9.25 -16.68 -49.90
N HIS A 170 10.37 -17.03 -50.53
CA HIS A 170 10.45 -17.70 -51.82
C HIS A 170 9.46 -18.88 -51.91
N PRO A 171 8.90 -19.19 -53.09
CA PRO A 171 8.05 -20.35 -53.28
C PRO A 171 8.88 -21.63 -53.09
N VAL A 172 8.67 -22.29 -51.96
CA VAL A 172 9.22 -23.64 -51.69
C VAL A 172 8.33 -24.64 -52.41
N SER A 173 8.92 -25.34 -53.38
CA SER A 173 8.32 -26.48 -54.05
C SER A 173 8.09 -27.62 -53.05
N VAL A 174 6.83 -28.02 -52.89
CA VAL A 174 6.40 -29.12 -52.01
C VAL A 174 6.70 -30.46 -52.70
N PRO A 175 7.50 -31.37 -52.13
CA PRO A 175 7.58 -32.74 -52.60
C PRO A 175 6.34 -33.52 -52.15
N ALA A 176 5.79 -34.28 -53.07
CA ALA A 176 4.60 -35.09 -52.85
C ALA A 176 4.86 -36.28 -51.91
N THR A 177 3.87 -36.52 -51.04
CA THR A 177 3.47 -37.84 -50.53
C THR A 177 4.41 -38.53 -49.54
N VAL A 178 4.18 -38.29 -48.25
CA VAL A 178 4.48 -39.27 -47.19
C VAL A 178 3.14 -39.80 -46.65
N PRO A 179 2.87 -41.12 -46.69
CA PRO A 179 1.64 -41.66 -46.13
C PRO A 179 1.72 -41.67 -44.60
N LEU A 180 0.70 -41.10 -43.96
CA LEU A 180 0.54 -41.09 -42.50
C LEU A 180 0.21 -42.51 -41.98
N PRO A 181 0.84 -42.95 -40.88
CA PRO A 181 0.50 -44.21 -40.22
C PRO A 181 -0.89 -44.13 -39.57
N ALA A 182 -1.72 -45.14 -39.84
CA ALA A 182 -3.14 -45.23 -39.46
C ALA A 182 -3.41 -45.44 -37.94
N SER A 183 -2.44 -45.19 -37.07
CA SER A 183 -2.52 -45.57 -35.64
C SER A 183 -2.73 -44.39 -34.67
N LEU A 184 -3.00 -43.17 -35.15
CA LEU A 184 -3.18 -41.98 -34.30
C LEU A 184 -4.55 -41.28 -34.46
N LEU A 185 -5.59 -42.02 -34.82
CA LEU A 185 -6.97 -41.55 -34.80
C LEU A 185 -7.73 -42.26 -33.67
N PRO A 186 -7.69 -41.76 -32.42
CA PRO A 186 -8.97 -41.53 -31.75
C PRO A 186 -8.93 -40.43 -30.66
N PHE A 187 -8.49 -39.20 -30.90
CA PHE A 187 -8.71 -38.11 -29.92
C PHE A 187 -8.92 -36.74 -30.57
N LEU A 188 -9.83 -36.66 -31.55
CA LEU A 188 -10.38 -35.37 -31.97
C LEU A 188 -11.73 -35.14 -31.27
N PRO A 189 -11.85 -34.13 -30.39
CA PRO A 189 -13.11 -33.78 -29.78
C PRO A 189 -14.10 -33.31 -30.85
N ARG A 190 -15.28 -33.92 -30.84
CA ARG A 190 -16.40 -33.62 -31.73
C ARG A 190 -16.95 -32.23 -31.40
N ILE A 191 -16.61 -31.23 -32.20
CA ILE A 191 -17.23 -29.91 -32.13
C ILE A 191 -18.64 -30.03 -32.74
N THR A 192 -19.66 -29.98 -31.89
CA THR A 192 -21.06 -29.86 -32.33
C THR A 192 -21.33 -28.43 -32.79
N PRO A 193 -21.90 -28.21 -33.99
CA PRO A 193 -22.26 -26.88 -34.46
C PRO A 193 -23.42 -26.31 -33.64
N VAL A 194 -23.26 -25.06 -33.18
CA VAL A 194 -24.29 -24.27 -32.51
C VAL A 194 -25.34 -23.83 -33.54
N PRO A 195 -26.66 -23.98 -33.26
CA PRO A 195 -27.71 -23.57 -34.19
C PRO A 195 -27.78 -22.05 -34.32
N ALA A 196 -27.79 -21.56 -35.56
CA ALA A 196 -27.94 -20.14 -35.89
C ALA A 196 -29.32 -19.62 -35.46
N THR A 197 -29.33 -18.66 -34.54
CA THR A 197 -30.55 -17.97 -34.11
C THR A 197 -31.01 -17.00 -35.21
N ARG A 198 -32.16 -17.30 -35.79
CA ARG A 198 -32.84 -16.52 -36.83
C ARG A 198 -33.35 -15.20 -36.25
N ARG A 199 -32.74 -14.07 -36.63
CA ARG A 199 -33.30 -12.71 -36.41
C ARG A 199 -34.56 -12.55 -37.26
N SER A 200 -35.73 -12.44 -36.62
CA SER A 200 -36.93 -11.90 -37.25
C SER A 200 -37.00 -10.40 -36.99
N HIS A 201 -37.05 -9.64 -38.08
CA HIS A 201 -37.43 -8.24 -38.10
C HIS A 201 -38.87 -8.07 -37.59
N LEU A 202 -39.07 -7.12 -36.68
CA LEU A 202 -40.25 -6.28 -36.51
C LEU A 202 -39.82 -5.00 -35.79
#